data_AF-A0A656GBX1-F1
#
_entry.id   AF-A0A656GBX1-F1
#
_cell.length_a   1.000
_cell.length_b   1.000
_cell.length_c   1.000
_cell.angle_alpha   90.00
_cell.angle_beta   90.00
_cell.angle_gamma   90.00
#
_symmetry.space_group_name_H-M   'P 1'
#
loop_
_entity.id
_entity.type
_entity.pdbx_description
1 polymer ?
#
loop_
_entity_poly.entity_id
_entity_poly.type
_entity_poly.pdbx_seq_one_letter_code
_entity_poly.pdbx_strand_id
1 'polypeptide(L)' 'MSPSIFYCKSWFRLKHRAIDPMDEATANALHLAKKPYTALIGSDSKPACFVEMILDKNMVGVGFLDDHQREYLTYQFQC' A
#
# COMPACT_ATOMS: atom_id res chain seq x y z
N MET A 1 10.44 9.17 -15.13
CA MET A 1 8.98 9.15 -14.90
C MET A 1 8.74 8.60 -13.51
N SER A 2 7.85 9.19 -12.73
CA SER A 2 7.44 8.63 -11.44
C SER A 2 6.64 7.34 -11.68
N PRO A 3 6.77 6.30 -10.83
CA PRO A 3 5.99 5.08 -10.98
C PRO A 3 4.50 5.37 -10.79
N SER A 4 3.64 4.63 -11.50
CA SER A 4 2.19 4.66 -11.27
C SER A 4 1.87 4.21 -9.84
N ILE A 5 0.82 4.78 -9.25
CA ILE A 5 0.37 4.44 -7.90
C ILE A 5 -1.06 3.93 -7.97
N PHE A 6 -1.33 2.82 -7.30
CA PHE A 6 -2.66 2.22 -7.18
C PHE A 6 -3.06 2.17 -5.72
N TYR A 7 -4.35 2.23 -5.42
CA TYR A 7 -4.85 2.26 -4.05
C TYR A 7 -5.80 1.11 -3.77
N CYS A 8 -5.76 0.61 -2.54
CA CYS A 8 -6.64 -0.46 -2.08
C CYS A 8 -6.80 -0.39 -0.56
N LYS A 9 -7.73 -1.18 -0.01
CA LYS A 9 -7.87 -1.29 1.44
C LYS A 9 -6.65 -1.94 2.08
N SER A 10 -6.16 -3.03 1.50
CA SER A 10 -4.95 -3.72 1.95
C SER A 10 -4.33 -4.59 0.86
N TRP A 11 -3.02 -4.83 0.97
CA TRP A 11 -2.31 -5.81 0.14
C TRP A 11 -2.38 -7.22 0.75
N PHE A 12 -3.04 -8.16 0.09
CA PHE A 12 -3.09 -9.54 0.56
C PHE A 12 -1.84 -10.31 0.16
N ARG A 13 -0.81 -10.23 1.01
CA ARG A 13 0.52 -10.85 0.84
C ARG A 13 0.45 -12.31 0.37
N LEU A 14 -0.30 -13.19 1.03
CA LEU A 14 -0.35 -14.62 0.65
C LEU A 14 -0.94 -14.90 -0.75
N LYS A 15 -1.79 -14.00 -1.25
CA LYS A 15 -2.47 -14.17 -2.55
C LYS A 15 -2.01 -13.18 -3.62
N HIS A 16 -1.02 -12.34 -3.32
CA HIS A 16 -0.51 -11.27 -4.17
C HIS A 16 -1.63 -10.47 -4.87
N ARG A 17 -2.61 -9.99 -4.10
CA ARG A 17 -3.73 -9.22 -4.66
C ARG A 17 -4.14 -8.04 -3.79
N ALA A 18 -4.59 -6.98 -4.44
CA ALA A 18 -5.27 -5.86 -3.80
C ALA A 18 -6.64 -6.30 -3.25
N ILE A 19 -6.94 -5.92 -2.01
CA ILE A 19 -8.27 -6.06 -1.42
C ILE A 19 -9.00 -4.74 -1.53
N ASP A 20 -10.23 -4.77 -2.05
CA ASP A 20 -11.07 -3.60 -2.27
C ASP A 20 -10.30 -2.45 -2.97
N PRO A 21 -9.91 -2.61 -4.25
CA PRO A 21 -9.25 -1.55 -5.01
C PRO A 21 -10.10 -0.27 -5.03
N MET A 22 -9.43 0.88 -5.02
CA MET A 22 -10.08 2.19 -4.98
C MET A 22 -9.33 3.22 -5.82
N ASP A 23 -10.02 4.31 -6.15
CA ASP A 23 -9.41 5.47 -6.81
C ASP A 23 -8.65 6.37 -5.82
N GLU A 24 -7.86 7.30 -6.37
CA GLU A 24 -7.07 8.24 -5.59
C GLU A 24 -7.95 9.17 -4.74
N ALA A 25 -9.12 9.57 -5.26
CA ALA A 25 -10.05 10.44 -4.54
C ALA A 25 -10.54 9.77 -3.24
N THR A 26 -10.87 8.48 -3.30
CA THR A 26 -11.28 7.68 -2.14
C THR A 26 -10.13 7.50 -1.15
N ALA A 27 -8.93 7.18 -1.64
CA ALA A 27 -7.74 7.05 -0.78
C ALA A 27 -7.39 8.37 -0.08
N ASN A 28 -7.52 9.50 -0.78
CA ASN A 28 -7.31 10.83 -0.21
C ASN A 28 -8.36 11.15 0.88
N ALA A 29 -9.63 10.83 0.63
CA ALA A 29 -10.67 10.99 1.65
C ALA A 29 -10.40 10.17 2.91
N LEU A 30 -9.91 8.92 2.76
CA LEU A 30 -9.48 8.10 3.90
C LEU A 30 -8.28 8.72 4.63
N HIS A 31 -7.30 9.23 3.89
CA HIS A 31 -6.13 9.89 4.46
C HIS A 31 -6.52 11.09 5.33
N LEU A 32 -7.35 12.00 4.79
CA LEU A 32 -7.85 13.17 5.52
C LEU A 32 -8.67 12.77 6.76
N ALA A 33 -9.39 11.65 6.69
CA ALA A 33 -10.14 11.09 7.81
C ALA A 33 -9.28 10.26 8.79
N LYS A 34 -7.95 10.20 8.62
CA LYS A 34 -7.01 9.35 9.38
C LYS A 34 -7.40 7.87 9.41
N LYS A 35 -8.01 7.38 8.33
CA LYS A 35 -8.39 5.98 8.16
C LYS A 35 -7.33 5.21 7.37
N PRO A 36 -7.21 3.89 7.61
CA PRO A 36 -6.19 3.10 6.96
C PRO A 36 -6.49 2.83 5.48
N TYR A 37 -5.43 2.80 4.68
CA TYR A 37 -5.44 2.37 3.28
C TYR A 37 -4.04 1.92 2.86
N THR A 38 -3.91 1.35 1.66
CA THR A 38 -2.62 0.91 1.10
C THR A 38 -2.41 1.52 -0.28
N ALA A 39 -1.18 1.97 -0.54
CA ALA A 39 -0.71 2.33 -1.86
C ALA A 39 0.19 1.22 -2.43
N LEU A 40 0.01 0.87 -3.70
CA LEU A 40 0.80 -0.12 -4.43
C LEU A 40 1.60 0.61 -5.52
N ILE A 41 2.91 0.43 -5.53
CA ILE A 41 3.82 1.18 -6.40
C ILE A 41 4.16 0.37 -7.65
N GLY A 42 3.92 0.97 -8.81
CA GLY A 42 4.24 0.43 -10.14
C GLY A 42 3.14 -0.45 -10.76
N SER A 43 2.40 -1.22 -9.96
CA SER A 43 1.34 -2.12 -10.44
C SER A 43 0.33 -2.45 -9.34
N ASP A 44 -0.91 -2.70 -9.74
CA ASP A 44 -2.02 -3.18 -8.90
C ASP A 44 -1.98 -4.69 -8.61
N SER A 45 -1.19 -5.44 -9.37
CA SER A 45 -1.13 -6.92 -9.35
C SER A 45 0.29 -7.46 -9.09
N LYS A 46 1.33 -6.71 -9.49
CA LYS A 46 2.73 -7.01 -9.18
C LYS A 46 3.49 -5.76 -8.72
N PRO A 47 3.11 -5.15 -7.59
CA PRO A 47 3.79 -3.96 -7.10
C PRO A 47 5.24 -4.24 -6.74
N ALA A 48 6.11 -3.26 -6.96
CA ALA A 48 7.50 -3.29 -6.47
C ALA A 48 7.56 -3.11 -4.95
N CYS A 49 6.65 -2.31 -4.40
CA CYS A 49 6.43 -2.19 -2.97
C CYS A 49 4.99 -1.78 -2.68
N PHE A 50 4.57 -2.05 -1.45
CA PHE A 50 3.30 -1.56 -0.91
C PHE A 50 3.57 -0.68 0.31
N VAL A 51 2.77 0.37 0.47
CA VAL A 51 2.83 1.32 1.58
C VAL A 51 1.50 1.27 2.32
N GLU A 52 1.54 0.74 3.54
CA GLU A 52 0.40 0.67 4.45
C GLU A 52 0.34 1.96 5.28
N MET A 53 -0.71 2.74 5.07
CA MET A 53 -0.98 3.97 5.81
C MET A 53 -1.88 3.62 6.98
N ILE A 54 -1.30 3.35 8.16
CA ILE A 54 -2.03 2.95 9.38
C ILE A 54 -2.21 4.18 10.27
N LEU A 55 -2.93 5.16 9.74
CA LEU A 55 -3.00 6.53 10.28
C LEU A 55 -3.78 6.62 11.60
N ASP A 56 -4.70 5.69 11.84
CA ASP A 56 -5.40 5.53 13.12
C ASP A 56 -4.45 5.14 14.27
N LYS A 57 -3.28 4.63 13.95
CA LYS A 57 -2.20 4.29 14.87
C LYS A 57 -0.94 5.13 14.66
N ASN A 58 -1.03 6.23 13.91
CA ASN A 58 0.10 7.10 13.60
C ASN A 58 1.32 6.32 13.10
N MET A 59 1.10 5.46 12.10
CA MET A 59 2.13 4.55 11.62
C MET A 59 2.07 4.39 10.11
N VAL A 60 3.23 4.26 9.49
CA VAL A 60 3.36 3.88 8.08
C VAL A 60 4.24 2.65 7.97
N GLY A 61 3.74 1.62 7.31
CA GLY A 61 4.49 0.42 6.96
C GLY A 61 4.87 0.43 5.48
N VAL A 62 6.06 -0.05 5.15
CA VAL A 62 6.51 -0.21 3.77
C VAL A 62 7.09 -1.61 3.60
N GLY A 63 6.54 -2.39 2.67
CA GLY A 63 7.08 -3.70 2.30
C GLY A 63 7.57 -3.71 0.86
N PHE A 64 8.80 -4.14 0.64
CA PHE A 64 9.42 -4.29 -0.67
C PHE A 64 9.34 -5.74 -1.14
N LEU A 65 8.98 -5.91 -2.41
CA LEU A 65 8.72 -7.21 -3.01
C LEU A 65 9.76 -7.54 -4.09
N ASP A 66 10.20 -8.79 -4.14
CA ASP A 66 11.07 -9.29 -5.21
C ASP A 66 10.26 -9.64 -6.48
N ASP A 67 10.93 -10.11 -7.53
CA ASP A 67 10.29 -10.49 -8.80
C ASP A 67 9.25 -11.63 -8.65
N HIS A 68 9.29 -12.37 -7.54
CA HIS A 68 8.34 -13.42 -7.18
C HIS A 68 7.24 -12.93 -6.20
N GLN A 69 7.14 -11.61 -6.00
CA GLN A 69 6.24 -10.95 -5.05
C GLN A 69 6.45 -11.34 -3.57
N ARG A 70 7.64 -11.83 -3.22
CA ARG A 70 8.00 -12.16 -1.83
C ARG A 70 8.52 -10.92 -1.14
N GLU A 71 8.02 -10.65 0.05
CA GLU A 71 8.50 -9.55 0.89
C GLU A 71 9.93 -9.84 1.36
N TYR A 72 10.90 -9.01 0.97
CA TYR A 72 12.31 -9.18 1.32
C TYR A 72 12.84 -8.09 2.26
N LEU A 73 12.12 -6.98 2.41
CA LEU A 73 12.48 -5.87 3.28
C LEU A 73 11.23 -5.15 3.75
N THR A 74 11.18 -4.85 5.04
CA THR A 74 10.07 -4.14 5.68
C THR A 74 10.61 -2.99 6.51
N TYR A 75 10.04 -1.81 6.34
CA TYR A 75 10.24 -0.68 7.26
C TYR A 75 8.92 -0.28 7.91
N GLN A 76 9.03 0.23 9.12
CA GLN A 76 7.92 0.80 9.85
C GLN A 76 8.34 2.13 10.45
N PHE A 77 7.49 3.13 10.30
CA PHE A 77 7.71 4.49 10.76
C PHE A 77 6.57 4.90 11.69
N GLN A 78 6.91 5.61 12.77
CA GLN A 78 5.93 6.33 13.59
C GLN A 78 5.73 7.72 13.00
N CYS A 79 4.49 8.19 13.00
CA CYS A 79 4.06 9.47 12.42
C CYS A 79 3.48 10.42 13.48
#